data_AF-R0KZ90-F1
#
_entry.id   AF-R0KZ90-F1
#
_cell.length_a   1.000
_cell.length_b   1.000
_cell.length_c   1.000
_cell.angle_alpha   90.00
_cell.angle_beta   90.00
_cell.angle_gamma   90.00
#
_symmetry.space_group_name_H-M   'P 1'
#
loop_
_entity.id
_entity.type
_entity.pdbx_description
1 polymer ?
#
loop_
_entity_poly.entity_id
_entity_poly.type
_entity_poly.pdbx_seq_one_letter_code
_entity_poly.pdbx_strand_id
1 'polypeptide(L)'
;QKTHLKSICLQYHMYLLLNSHFFFLLKNKTGLTIFFLCAYIPNTEGDHCKWTEVLKDLEQIKTSKDIDVSLYTANTDEDKECQEPIMRCFFLEMNVILHECNIKNCSKTQDVYNILKNGNASFKNEVSSTNS
;
A
#
# COMPACT_ATOMS: atom_id res chain seq x y z
N GLN A 1 -17.00 -6.27 46.02
CA GLN A 1 -15.60 -5.90 46.32
C GLN A 1 -14.63 -7.11 46.28
N LYS A 2 -14.90 -8.26 46.93
CA LYS A 2 -14.03 -9.46 46.90
C LYS A 2 -13.79 -10.08 45.50
N THR A 3 -14.76 -10.03 44.59
CA THR A 3 -14.66 -10.56 43.22
C THR A 3 -13.72 -9.75 42.32
N HIS A 4 -13.69 -8.44 42.46
CA HIS A 4 -12.79 -7.55 41.71
C HIS A 4 -11.32 -7.75 42.10
N LEU A 5 -11.05 -7.93 43.40
CA LEU A 5 -9.71 -8.27 43.92
C LEU A 5 -9.21 -9.63 43.41
N LYS A 6 -10.12 -10.63 43.32
CA LYS A 6 -9.79 -11.93 42.72
C LYS A 6 -9.48 -11.82 41.22
N SER A 7 -10.21 -10.98 40.49
CA SER A 7 -9.96 -10.73 39.06
C SER A 7 -8.58 -10.10 38.81
N ILE A 8 -8.22 -9.06 39.57
CA ILE A 8 -6.92 -8.40 39.47
C ILE A 8 -5.78 -9.37 39.82
N CYS A 9 -5.93 -10.16 40.88
CA CYS A 9 -4.92 -11.14 41.27
C CYS A 9 -4.73 -12.24 40.20
N LEU A 10 -5.82 -12.64 39.54
CA LEU A 10 -5.80 -13.61 38.45
C LEU A 10 -5.13 -13.02 37.20
N GLN A 11 -5.45 -11.77 36.84
CA GLN A 11 -4.80 -11.05 35.74
C GLN A 11 -3.29 -10.89 35.99
N TYR A 12 -2.89 -10.58 37.21
CA TYR A 12 -1.49 -10.46 37.59
C TYR A 12 -0.74 -11.80 37.51
N HIS A 13 -1.37 -12.90 37.98
CA HIS A 13 -0.80 -14.24 37.82
C HIS A 13 -0.68 -14.65 36.35
N MET A 14 -1.69 -14.37 35.52
CA MET A 14 -1.65 -14.65 34.09
C MET A 14 -0.56 -13.84 33.39
N TYR A 15 -0.37 -12.57 33.77
CA TYR A 15 0.71 -11.71 33.27
C TYR A 15 2.10 -12.26 33.63
N LEU A 16 2.31 -12.67 34.89
CA LEU A 16 3.56 -13.27 35.34
C LEU A 16 3.87 -14.59 34.61
N LEU A 17 2.86 -15.44 34.44
CA LEU A 17 3.00 -16.69 33.68
C LEU A 17 3.37 -16.40 32.23
N LEU A 18 2.66 -15.49 31.58
CA LEU A 18 2.92 -15.12 30.19
C LEU A 18 4.34 -14.56 30.00
N ASN A 19 4.80 -13.69 30.90
CA ASN A 19 6.17 -13.16 30.89
C ASN A 19 7.23 -14.23 31.10
N SER A 20 6.99 -15.18 32.01
CA SER A 20 7.90 -16.30 32.26
C SER A 20 8.04 -17.19 31.01
N HIS A 21 6.92 -17.53 30.37
CA HIS A 21 6.90 -18.30 29.14
C HIS A 21 7.55 -17.55 27.98
N PHE A 22 7.31 -16.25 27.85
CA PHE A 22 7.96 -15.41 26.84
C PHE A 22 9.49 -15.37 27.02
N PHE A 23 9.95 -15.17 28.25
CA PHE A 23 11.39 -15.17 28.56
C PHE A 23 12.03 -16.55 28.34
N PHE A 24 11.30 -17.63 28.61
CA PHE A 24 11.75 -18.98 28.31
C PHE A 24 11.87 -19.22 26.80
N LEU A 25 10.90 -18.75 26.00
CA LEU A 25 10.95 -18.82 24.53
C LEU A 25 12.17 -18.06 24.00
N LEU A 26 12.48 -16.88 24.54
CA LEU A 26 13.66 -16.10 24.17
C LEU A 26 15.01 -16.72 24.59
N LYS A 27 15.01 -17.71 25.50
CA LYS A 27 16.24 -18.43 25.91
C LYS A 27 16.56 -19.62 25.03
N ASN A 28 15.61 -20.10 24.23
CA ASN A 28 15.80 -21.23 23.33
C ASN A 28 16.16 -20.71 21.93
N LYS A 29 17.16 -21.31 21.28
CA LYS A 29 17.54 -20.97 19.90
C LYS A 29 16.34 -21.05 18.95
N THR A 30 15.51 -22.08 19.06
CA THR A 30 14.29 -22.23 18.25
C THR A 30 13.26 -21.13 18.54
N GLY A 31 13.11 -20.75 19.81
CA GLY A 31 12.16 -19.70 20.22
C GLY A 31 12.62 -18.30 19.82
N LEU A 32 13.93 -18.02 19.88
CA LEU A 32 14.55 -16.83 19.30
C LEU A 32 14.33 -16.78 17.78
N THR A 33 14.55 -17.89 17.08
CA THR A 33 14.30 -17.96 15.63
C THR A 33 12.84 -17.69 15.31
N ILE A 34 11.88 -18.24 16.06
CA ILE A 34 10.45 -17.96 15.87
C ILE A 34 10.12 -16.50 16.20
N PHE A 35 10.68 -15.94 17.27
CA PHE A 35 10.45 -14.54 17.64
C PHE A 35 10.99 -13.59 16.57
N PHE A 36 12.21 -13.83 16.08
CA PHE A 36 12.75 -13.09 14.96
C PHE A 36 11.93 -13.32 13.71
N LEU A 37 11.54 -14.54 13.36
CA LEU A 37 10.64 -14.77 12.23
C LEU A 37 9.34 -13.99 12.39
N CYS A 38 8.70 -13.95 13.55
CA CYS A 38 7.47 -13.17 13.74
C CYS A 38 7.69 -11.65 13.68
N ALA A 39 8.84 -11.15 14.15
CA ALA A 39 9.20 -9.73 14.10
C ALA A 39 9.72 -9.29 12.72
N TYR A 40 10.30 -10.22 11.96
CA TYR A 40 10.86 -10.04 10.63
C TYR A 40 9.98 -10.64 9.53
N ILE A 41 8.81 -11.21 9.84
CA ILE A 41 7.72 -11.31 8.87
C ILE A 41 7.56 -9.86 8.45
N PRO A 42 7.95 -9.50 7.22
CA PRO A 42 7.66 -8.18 6.73
C PRO A 42 6.16 -8.01 6.93
N ASN A 43 5.68 -6.81 7.23
CA ASN A 43 4.26 -6.56 7.12
C ASN A 43 3.87 -6.80 5.64
N THR A 44 3.69 -8.05 5.24
CA THR A 44 3.29 -8.50 3.90
C THR A 44 1.78 -8.41 3.78
N GLU A 45 1.19 -7.46 4.51
CA GLU A 45 -0.21 -7.12 4.40
C GLU A 45 -0.35 -6.11 3.25
N GLY A 46 -0.52 -6.64 2.04
CA GLY A 46 -1.38 -6.02 1.03
C GLY A 46 -0.81 -4.99 0.06
N ASP A 47 0.49 -4.69 0.05
CA ASP A 47 1.04 -3.73 -0.95
C ASP A 47 1.28 -4.36 -2.33
N HIS A 48 1.25 -5.69 -2.44
CA HIS A 48 1.18 -6.36 -3.73
C HIS A 48 -0.25 -6.27 -4.26
N CYS A 49 -0.43 -5.28 -5.14
CA CYS A 49 -1.32 -5.24 -6.30
C CYS A 49 -2.32 -4.07 -6.36
N LYS A 50 -1.95 -2.88 -5.86
CA LYS A 50 -2.70 -1.64 -6.20
C LYS A 50 -2.67 -1.33 -7.70
N TRP A 51 -1.74 -1.90 -8.48
CA TRP A 51 -1.79 -1.86 -9.94
C TRP A 51 -3.06 -2.48 -10.53
N THR A 52 -3.65 -3.50 -9.89
CA THR A 52 -4.93 -4.05 -10.35
C THR A 52 -6.06 -3.02 -10.18
N GLU A 53 -6.03 -2.24 -9.10
CA GLU A 53 -7.00 -1.15 -8.90
C GLU A 53 -6.78 -0.03 -9.92
N VAL A 54 -5.53 0.34 -10.18
CA VAL A 54 -5.18 1.32 -11.24
C VAL A 54 -5.71 0.88 -12.60
N LEU A 55 -5.51 -0.39 -12.99
CA LEU A 55 -6.01 -0.91 -14.26
C LEU A 55 -7.54 -0.90 -14.33
N LYS A 56 -8.22 -1.24 -13.23
CA LYS A 56 -9.68 -1.20 -13.15
C LYS A 56 -10.20 0.22 -13.33
N ASP A 57 -9.61 1.19 -12.65
CA ASP A 57 -10.01 2.59 -12.75
C ASP A 57 -9.70 3.16 -14.15
N LEU A 58 -8.59 2.72 -14.77
CA LEU A 58 -8.27 3.03 -16.17
C LEU A 58 -9.35 2.55 -17.15
N GLU A 59 -9.88 1.33 -16.96
CA GLU A 59 -11.00 0.82 -17.75
C GLU A 59 -12.27 1.66 -17.56
N GLN A 60 -12.51 2.17 -16.34
CA GLN A 60 -13.66 3.05 -16.08
C GLN A 60 -13.54 4.37 -16.84
N ILE A 61 -12.39 5.06 -16.75
CA ILE A 61 -12.20 6.37 -17.40
C ILE A 61 -12.16 6.25 -18.92
N LYS A 62 -11.73 5.12 -19.48
CA LYS A 62 -11.70 4.88 -20.95
C LYS A 62 -13.07 5.05 -21.60
N THR A 63 -14.15 4.81 -20.85
CA THR A 63 -15.53 4.91 -21.34
C THR A 63 -16.16 6.29 -21.10
N SER A 64 -15.45 7.20 -20.44
CA SER A 64 -15.88 8.57 -20.14
C SER A 64 -15.95 9.38 -21.44
N LYS A 65 -17.06 10.11 -21.61
CA LYS A 65 -17.29 10.99 -22.78
C LYS A 65 -17.02 12.46 -22.48
N ASP A 66 -16.87 12.75 -21.21
CA ASP A 66 -16.74 14.06 -20.57
C ASP A 66 -15.28 14.40 -20.21
N ILE A 67 -14.35 13.51 -20.57
CA ILE A 67 -12.89 13.74 -20.57
C ILE A 67 -12.45 13.87 -22.04
N ASP A 68 -12.12 15.07 -22.49
CA ASP A 68 -11.71 15.37 -23.86
C ASP A 68 -10.38 16.13 -23.94
N VAL A 69 -9.40 15.73 -23.12
CA VAL A 69 -8.01 16.22 -23.17
C VAL A 69 -7.14 15.49 -24.18
N SER A 70 -6.16 16.23 -24.70
CA SER A 70 -4.99 15.67 -25.38
C SER A 70 -3.84 15.59 -24.40
N LEU A 71 -3.18 14.42 -24.31
CA LEU A 71 -2.13 14.14 -23.34
C LEU A 71 -0.84 13.70 -24.05
N TYR A 72 0.30 13.97 -23.43
CA TYR A 72 1.56 13.38 -23.88
C TYR A 72 1.59 11.88 -23.58
N THR A 73 1.76 11.05 -24.61
CA THR A 73 1.81 9.60 -24.46
C THR A 73 3.15 9.08 -24.95
N ALA A 74 3.87 8.37 -24.09
CA ALA A 74 5.16 7.75 -24.43
C ALA A 74 4.97 6.61 -25.44
N ASN A 75 6.03 6.30 -26.21
CA ASN A 75 6.01 5.16 -27.11
C ASN A 75 6.24 3.86 -26.31
N THR A 76 5.52 2.80 -26.64
CA THR A 76 5.63 1.49 -25.97
C THR A 76 6.91 0.74 -26.32
N ASP A 77 7.62 1.17 -27.38
CA ASP A 77 8.88 0.59 -27.82
C ASP A 77 10.12 1.22 -27.14
N GLU A 78 9.91 2.07 -26.12
CA GLU A 78 11.00 2.72 -25.39
C GLU A 78 11.80 1.73 -24.52
N ASP A 79 13.11 2.00 -24.40
CA ASP A 79 14.04 1.17 -23.64
C ASP A 79 13.64 1.04 -22.17
N LYS A 80 14.02 -0.09 -21.53
CA LYS A 80 13.72 -0.34 -20.11
C LYS A 80 14.23 0.76 -19.17
N GLU A 81 15.28 1.48 -19.56
CA GLU A 81 15.82 2.61 -18.80
C GLU A 81 14.83 3.79 -18.71
N CYS A 82 13.89 3.90 -19.64
CA CYS A 82 12.91 4.98 -19.68
C CYS A 82 11.64 4.69 -18.85
N GLN A 83 11.49 3.49 -18.26
CA GLN A 83 10.26 3.12 -17.55
C GLN A 83 9.91 4.07 -16.38
N GLU A 84 10.90 4.46 -15.57
CA GLU A 84 10.66 5.39 -14.46
C GLU A 84 10.25 6.79 -14.95
N PRO A 85 11.00 7.44 -15.86
CA PRO A 85 10.56 8.69 -16.50
C PRO A 85 9.17 8.61 -17.14
N ILE A 86 8.87 7.55 -17.89
CA ILE A 86 7.56 7.34 -18.55
C ILE A 86 6.44 7.34 -17.52
N MET A 87 6.60 6.60 -16.42
CA MET A 87 5.58 6.53 -15.37
C MET A 87 5.40 7.87 -14.65
N ARG A 88 6.48 8.64 -14.44
CA ARG A 88 6.38 10.01 -13.91
C ARG A 88 5.60 10.92 -14.86
N CYS A 89 5.87 10.86 -16.16
CA CYS A 89 5.10 11.59 -17.17
C CYS A 89 3.62 11.17 -17.14
N PHE A 90 3.33 9.88 -17.12
CA PHE A 90 1.97 9.36 -17.01
C PHE A 90 1.21 9.94 -15.81
N PHE A 91 1.83 10.03 -14.62
CA PHE A 91 1.19 10.66 -13.46
C PHE A 91 1.00 12.16 -13.61
N LEU A 92 1.92 12.87 -14.28
CA LEU A 92 1.74 14.29 -14.58
C LEU A 92 0.56 14.51 -15.53
N GLU A 93 0.43 13.70 -16.58
CA GLU A 93 -0.70 13.76 -17.51
C GLU A 93 -2.04 13.41 -16.83
N MET A 94 -2.05 12.47 -15.88
CA MET A 94 -3.23 12.18 -15.05
C MET A 94 -3.67 13.38 -14.19
N ASN A 95 -2.74 14.24 -13.75
CA ASN A 95 -3.10 15.48 -13.07
C ASN A 95 -3.77 16.48 -14.01
N VAL A 96 -3.43 16.49 -15.30
CA VAL A 96 -4.12 17.31 -16.32
C VAL A 96 -5.57 16.87 -16.45
N ILE A 97 -5.83 15.56 -16.54
CA ILE A 97 -7.20 15.01 -16.55
C ILE A 97 -7.95 15.43 -15.27
N LEU A 98 -7.33 15.27 -14.09
CA LEU A 98 -7.97 15.64 -12.82
C LEU A 98 -8.31 17.13 -12.76
N HIS A 99 -7.40 17.99 -13.23
CA HIS A 99 -7.62 19.43 -13.29
C HIS A 99 -8.81 19.78 -14.19
N GLU A 100 -8.84 19.22 -15.41
CA GLU A 100 -9.97 19.40 -16.32
C GLU A 100 -11.29 18.93 -15.69
N CYS A 101 -11.27 17.76 -15.05
CA CYS A 101 -12.46 17.20 -14.44
C CYS A 101 -13.00 18.00 -13.27
N ASN A 102 -12.14 18.68 -12.51
CA ASN A 102 -12.58 19.60 -11.49
C ASN A 102 -13.27 20.85 -12.07
N ILE A 103 -12.91 21.26 -13.29
CA ILE A 103 -13.55 22.40 -13.98
C ILE A 103 -14.86 21.97 -14.64
N LYS A 104 -14.84 20.86 -15.38
CA LYS A 104 -15.99 20.36 -16.16
C LYS A 104 -16.96 19.50 -15.35
N ASN A 105 -16.58 19.15 -14.12
CA ASN A 105 -17.30 18.23 -13.25
C ASN A 105 -17.53 16.86 -13.91
N CYS A 106 -16.44 16.19 -14.28
CA CYS A 106 -16.52 14.87 -14.91
C CYS A 106 -17.17 13.83 -13.98
N SER A 107 -17.91 12.91 -14.58
CA SER A 107 -18.51 11.72 -13.98
C SER A 107 -17.50 10.75 -13.37
N LYS A 108 -16.26 10.71 -13.87
CA LYS A 108 -15.20 9.78 -13.45
C LYS A 108 -14.06 10.43 -12.67
N THR A 109 -14.28 11.61 -12.10
CA THR A 109 -13.27 12.36 -11.33
C THR A 109 -12.65 11.52 -10.21
N GLN A 110 -13.46 10.70 -9.52
CA GLN A 110 -12.98 9.85 -8.44
C GLN A 110 -12.07 8.72 -8.94
N ASP A 111 -12.37 8.13 -10.09
CA ASP A 111 -11.55 7.08 -10.69
C ASP A 111 -10.17 7.64 -11.08
N VAL A 112 -10.11 8.86 -11.67
CA VAL A 112 -8.84 9.56 -11.97
C VAL A 112 -8.04 9.82 -10.70
N TYR A 113 -8.69 10.27 -9.63
CA TYR A 113 -8.02 10.46 -8.33
C TYR A 113 -7.48 9.14 -7.77
N ASN A 114 -8.23 8.05 -7.88
CA ASN A 114 -7.81 6.74 -7.40
C ASN A 114 -6.59 6.22 -8.16
N ILE A 115 -6.54 6.42 -9.49
CA ILE A 115 -5.35 6.09 -10.30
C ILE A 115 -4.11 6.79 -9.76
N LEU A 116 -4.19 8.10 -9.49
CA LEU A 116 -3.08 8.87 -8.93
C LEU A 116 -2.69 8.36 -7.54
N LYS A 117 -3.66 8.12 -6.67
CA LYS A 117 -3.42 7.65 -5.29
C LYS A 117 -2.75 6.27 -5.27
N ASN A 118 -3.31 5.32 -6.02
CA ASN A 118 -2.88 3.94 -6.04
C ASN A 118 -1.59 3.76 -6.83
N GLY A 119 -1.46 4.44 -7.98
CA GLY A 119 -0.27 4.43 -8.80
C GLY A 119 0.95 5.02 -8.07
N ASN A 120 0.81 6.17 -7.40
CA ASN A 120 1.91 6.74 -6.61
C ASN A 120 2.33 5.84 -5.44
N ALA A 121 1.38 5.19 -4.77
CA ALA A 121 1.69 4.25 -3.69
C ALA A 121 2.48 3.04 -4.22
N SER A 122 2.03 2.44 -5.32
CA SER A 122 2.73 1.32 -5.96
C SER A 122 4.11 1.71 -6.47
N PHE A 123 4.22 2.84 -7.16
CA PHE A 123 5.47 3.29 -7.77
C PHE A 123 6.54 3.62 -6.73
N LYS A 124 6.16 4.28 -5.62
CA LYS A 124 7.09 4.57 -4.53
C LYS A 124 7.67 3.30 -3.90
N ASN A 125 6.85 2.26 -3.75
CA ASN A 125 7.27 0.98 -3.19
C ASN A 125 8.26 0.26 -4.13
N GLU A 126 8.00 0.27 -5.44
CA GLU A 126 8.92 -0.30 -6.44
C GLU A 126 10.30 0.38 -6.38
N VAL A 127 10.35 1.71 -6.43
CA VAL A 127 11.62 2.47 -6.36
C VAL A 127 12.40 2.17 -5.06
N SER A 128 11.69 2.03 -3.93
CA SER A 128 12.34 1.70 -2.66
C SER A 128 12.91 0.28 -2.61
N SER A 129 12.29 -0.65 -3.33
CA SER A 129 12.72 -2.06 -3.41
C SER A 129 13.93 -2.27 -4.31
N THR A 130 14.10 -1.47 -5.37
CA THR A 130 15.29 -1.50 -6.25
C THR A 130 16.53 -0.85 -5.66
N ASN A 131 16.37 0.00 -4.64
CA ASN A 131 17.46 0.70 -3.98
C ASN A 131 17.97 0.01 -2.68
N SER A 132 17.38 -1.14 -2.31
CA SER A 132 17.80 -1.97 -1.16
C SER A 132 18.55 -3.21 -1.63
#